data_AF-A0A093UW58-F1
#
_entry.id   AF-A0A093UW58-F1
#
_cell.length_a   1.000
_cell.length_b   1.000
_cell.length_c   1.000
_cell.angle_alpha   90.00
_cell.angle_beta   90.00
_cell.angle_gamma   90.00
#
_symmetry.space_group_name_H-M   'P 1'
#
loop_
_entity.id
_entity.type
_entity.pdbx_description
1 polymer ?
#
loop_
_entity_poly.entity_id
_entity_poly.type
_entity_poly.pdbx_seq_one_letter_code
_entity_poly.pdbx_strand_id
1 'polypeptide(L)'
;MSLDSQNPFNPSDPHARFVSTSCLDLLLIEIVPMAERITQDLLVNSTTTDGTNNAVAKIEDEELQEATFYRLEMLGYRVGQGLAERFSRDRPRFTDNLDAIKFICKD
;
A
#
# COMPACT_ATOMS: atom_id res chain seq x y z
N MET A 1 36.27 -11.80 -3.91
CA MET A 1 35.15 -12.70 -3.57
C MET A 1 33.93 -12.12 -4.27
N SER A 2 33.48 -12.79 -5.32
CA SER A 2 32.38 -12.33 -6.18
C SER A 2 31.11 -12.31 -5.35
N LEU A 3 30.65 -11.11 -4.96
CA LEU A 3 29.27 -10.93 -4.59
C LEU A 3 28.51 -10.95 -5.92
N ASP A 4 28.23 -12.15 -6.40
CA ASP A 4 27.19 -12.32 -7.41
C ASP A 4 25.96 -11.64 -6.84
N SER A 5 25.59 -10.53 -7.46
CA SER A 5 24.26 -9.96 -7.36
C SER A 5 23.34 -11.03 -7.91
N GLN A 6 22.96 -12.00 -7.06
CA GLN A 6 21.89 -12.94 -7.36
C GLN A 6 20.70 -12.07 -7.72
N ASN A 7 20.43 -11.96 -9.02
CA ASN A 7 19.21 -11.37 -9.50
C ASN A 7 18.08 -12.12 -8.76
N PRO A 8 17.31 -11.47 -7.87
CA PRO A 8 16.34 -12.18 -7.04
C PRO A 8 15.23 -12.82 -7.88
N PHE A 9 15.17 -12.48 -9.16
CA PHE A 9 14.25 -13.04 -10.13
C PHE A 9 14.98 -13.96 -11.09
N ASN A 10 14.68 -15.25 -11.03
CA ASN A 10 15.04 -16.19 -12.08
C ASN A 10 14.12 -15.90 -13.28
N PRO A 11 14.62 -15.40 -14.43
CA PRO A 11 13.78 -15.15 -15.61
C PRO A 11 13.18 -16.44 -16.19
N SER A 12 13.64 -17.61 -15.72
CA SER A 12 13.13 -18.92 -16.08
C SER A 12 12.03 -19.42 -15.12
N ASP A 13 11.68 -18.68 -14.06
CA ASP A 13 10.60 -19.06 -13.15
C ASP A 13 9.24 -18.89 -13.85
N PRO A 14 8.51 -19.97 -14.14
CA PRO A 14 7.21 -19.92 -14.81
C PRO A 14 6.14 -19.15 -14.00
N HIS A 15 6.37 -18.95 -12.70
CA HIS A 15 5.48 -18.18 -11.82
C HIS A 15 5.90 -16.71 -11.66
N ALA A 16 7.08 -16.31 -12.16
CA ALA A 16 7.51 -14.92 -12.12
C ALA A 16 6.70 -14.08 -13.11
N ARG A 17 5.91 -13.15 -12.58
CA ARG A 17 5.07 -12.24 -13.38
C ARG A 17 5.72 -10.88 -13.43
N PHE A 18 6.46 -10.61 -14.50
CA PHE A 18 7.12 -9.33 -14.73
C PHE A 18 6.12 -8.30 -15.27
N VAL A 19 6.20 -7.09 -14.75
CA VAL A 19 5.40 -5.93 -15.17
C VAL A 19 6.34 -4.73 -15.28
N SER A 20 6.08 -3.81 -16.22
CA SER A 20 6.85 -2.57 -16.32
C SER A 20 6.71 -1.75 -15.03
N THR A 21 7.79 -1.12 -14.58
CA THR A 21 7.75 -0.19 -13.43
C THR A 21 6.76 0.95 -13.67
N SER A 22 6.60 1.39 -14.92
CA SER A 22 5.61 2.40 -15.30
C SER A 22 4.17 2.01 -14.97
N CYS A 23 3.83 0.70 -14.91
CA CYS A 23 2.50 0.27 -14.51
C CYS A 23 2.23 0.56 -13.03
N LEU A 24 3.26 0.45 -12.18
CA LEU A 24 3.15 0.80 -10.76
C LEU A 24 3.05 2.32 -10.61
N ASP A 25 3.85 3.09 -11.34
CA ASP A 25 3.80 4.56 -11.30
C ASP A 25 2.42 5.09 -11.68
N LEU A 26 1.85 4.59 -12.77
CA LEU A 26 0.49 4.95 -13.21
C LEU A 26 -0.58 4.55 -12.18
N LEU A 27 -0.40 3.40 -11.52
CA LEU A 27 -1.29 2.99 -10.44
C LEU A 27 -1.21 3.93 -9.25
N LEU A 28 0.01 4.31 -8.82
CA LEU A 28 0.23 5.20 -7.68
C LEU A 28 -0.27 6.62 -7.94
N ILE A 29 -0.21 7.09 -9.19
CA ILE A 29 -0.78 8.39 -9.59
C ILE A 29 -2.30 8.41 -9.37
N GLU A 30 -2.98 7.30 -9.64
CA GLU A 30 -4.45 7.20 -9.56
C GLU A 30 -4.96 6.68 -8.21
N ILE A 31 -4.12 6.02 -7.39
CA ILE A 31 -4.60 5.38 -6.16
C ILE A 31 -5.10 6.37 -5.12
N VAL A 32 -4.44 7.54 -4.99
CA VAL A 32 -4.83 8.57 -4.02
C VAL A 32 -6.12 9.27 -4.47
N PRO A 33 -6.23 9.82 -5.70
CA PRO A 33 -7.49 10.41 -6.18
C PRO A 33 -8.66 9.42 -6.18
N MET A 34 -8.40 8.14 -6.45
CA MET A 34 -9.42 7.09 -6.36
C MET A 34 -9.87 6.87 -4.92
N ALA A 35 -8.94 6.78 -3.96
CA ALA A 35 -9.26 6.60 -2.56
C ALA A 35 -10.08 7.78 -2.00
N GLU A 36 -9.72 9.01 -2.35
CA GLU A 36 -10.47 10.21 -2.00
C GLU A 36 -11.90 10.14 -2.56
N ARG A 37 -12.05 9.87 -3.87
CA ARG A 37 -13.37 9.78 -4.53
C ARG A 37 -14.26 8.74 -3.86
N ILE A 38 -13.75 7.52 -3.65
CA ILE A 38 -14.59 6.48 -3.06
C ILE A 38 -14.92 6.84 -1.60
N THR A 39 -14.05 7.56 -0.87
CA THR A 39 -14.31 7.92 0.53
C THR A 39 -15.37 9.01 0.61
N GLN A 40 -15.29 9.98 -0.30
CA GLN A 40 -16.32 11.00 -0.49
C GLN A 40 -17.68 10.37 -0.81
N ASP A 41 -17.75 9.43 -1.74
CA ASP A 41 -19.00 8.74 -2.09
C ASP A 41 -19.62 8.01 -0.89
N LEU A 42 -18.79 7.41 -0.02
CA LEU A 42 -19.26 6.73 1.18
C LEU A 42 -19.78 7.71 2.24
N LEU A 43 -19.06 8.81 2.46
CA LEU A 43 -19.41 9.79 3.49
C LEU A 43 -20.64 10.62 3.09
N VAL A 44 -20.76 11.01 1.82
CA VAL A 44 -21.95 11.71 1.29
C VAL A 44 -23.20 10.84 1.44
N ASN A 45 -23.09 9.53 1.21
CA ASN A 45 -24.22 8.63 1.41
C ASN A 45 -24.63 8.51 2.89
N SER A 46 -23.72 8.75 3.84
CA SER A 46 -24.02 8.78 5.27
C SER A 46 -24.51 10.13 5.81
N THR A 47 -24.16 11.27 5.21
CA THR A 47 -24.44 12.63 5.75
C THR A 47 -25.72 13.28 5.23
N THR A 48 -26.54 12.60 4.42
CA THR A 48 -27.82 13.12 3.89
C THR A 48 -28.88 13.53 4.93
N THR A 49 -28.57 13.56 6.24
CA THR A 49 -29.54 13.77 7.32
C THR A 49 -29.43 15.07 8.13
N ASP A 50 -28.34 15.87 8.12
CA ASP A 50 -28.28 17.05 9.01
C ASP A 50 -27.55 18.28 8.42
N GLY A 51 -28.30 19.37 8.19
CA GLY A 51 -27.81 20.62 7.61
C GLY A 51 -27.34 21.63 8.67
N THR A 52 -26.03 21.78 8.84
CA THR A 52 -25.40 22.93 9.54
C THR A 52 -24.12 23.36 8.81
N ASN A 53 -23.98 24.65 8.47
CA ASN A 53 -23.38 25.01 7.17
C ASN A 53 -21.94 25.58 7.18
N ASN A 54 -21.09 25.40 8.20
CA ASN A 54 -19.67 25.85 8.09
C ASN A 54 -18.65 25.18 9.02
N ALA A 55 -18.97 25.02 10.32
CA ALA A 55 -18.09 24.27 11.23
C ALA A 55 -18.09 22.78 10.91
N VAL A 56 -19.24 22.27 10.45
CA VAL A 56 -19.42 20.89 10.01
C VAL A 56 -18.63 20.61 8.73
N ALA A 57 -18.60 21.52 7.76
CA ALA A 57 -17.79 21.33 6.55
C ALA A 57 -16.29 21.09 6.85
N LYS A 58 -15.73 21.78 7.86
CA LYS A 58 -14.33 21.57 8.27
C LYS A 58 -14.12 20.22 8.97
N ILE A 59 -15.08 19.78 9.78
CA ILE A 59 -15.04 18.48 10.46
C ILE A 59 -15.19 17.35 9.43
N GLU A 60 -16.06 17.52 8.45
CA GLU A 60 -16.25 16.60 7.33
C GLU A 60 -14.98 16.45 6.50
N ASP A 61 -14.25 17.55 6.22
CA ASP A 61 -12.96 17.49 5.51
C ASP A 61 -11.89 16.72 6.28
N GLU A 62 -11.83 16.87 7.61
CA GLU A 62 -10.89 16.13 8.47
C GLU A 62 -11.24 14.64 8.53
N GLU A 63 -12.53 14.31 8.65
CA GLU A 63 -13.03 12.94 8.60
C GLU A 63 -12.79 12.28 7.23
N LEU A 64 -13.02 13.01 6.14
CA LEU A 64 -12.71 12.59 4.77
C LEU A 64 -11.23 12.23 4.60
N GLN A 65 -10.35 13.08 5.14
CA GLN A 65 -8.92 12.89 5.09
C GLN A 65 -8.49 11.66 5.90
N GLU A 66 -8.98 11.50 7.13
CA GLU A 66 -8.69 10.34 7.98
C GLU A 66 -9.17 9.03 7.33
N ALA A 67 -10.39 9.00 6.82
CA ALA A 67 -10.94 7.83 6.15
C ALA A 67 -10.19 7.49 4.86
N THR A 68 -9.69 8.49 4.14
CA THR A 68 -8.84 8.29 2.96
C THR A 68 -7.49 7.69 3.35
N PHE A 69 -6.84 8.24 4.39
CA PHE A 69 -5.57 7.70 4.90
C PHE A 69 -5.71 6.25 5.36
N TYR A 70 -6.76 5.95 6.12
CA TYR A 70 -7.03 4.58 6.57
C TYR A 70 -7.14 3.60 5.39
N ARG A 71 -7.81 3.99 4.31
CA ARG A 71 -7.95 3.13 3.13
C ARG A 71 -6.64 2.92 2.41
N LEU A 72 -5.85 3.98 2.23
CA LEU A 72 -4.53 3.88 1.62
C LEU A 72 -3.59 3.00 2.46
N GLU A 73 -3.62 3.15 3.79
CA GLU A 73 -2.88 2.31 4.72
C GLU A 73 -3.27 0.84 4.59
N MET A 74 -4.57 0.54 4.56
CA MET A 74 -5.07 -0.84 4.42
C MET A 74 -4.69 -1.46 3.08
N LEU A 75 -4.67 -0.68 1.99
CA LEU A 75 -4.17 -1.15 0.69
C LEU A 75 -2.68 -1.46 0.76
N GLY A 76 -1.88 -0.56 1.35
CA GLY A 76 -0.45 -0.73 1.55
C GLY A 76 -0.13 -1.94 2.42
N TYR A 77 -0.86 -2.15 3.52
CA TYR A 77 -0.70 -3.29 4.41
C TYR A 77 -0.90 -4.63 3.69
N ARG A 78 -1.96 -4.76 2.90
CA ARG A 78 -2.26 -6.00 2.16
C ARG A 78 -1.21 -6.30 1.09
N VAL A 79 -0.75 -5.27 0.39
CA VAL A 79 0.35 -5.41 -0.58
C VAL A 79 1.63 -5.82 0.15
N GLY A 80 1.98 -5.12 1.22
CA GLY A 80 3.15 -5.39 2.04
C GLY A 80 3.17 -6.81 2.61
N GLN A 81 2.03 -7.32 3.09
CA GLN A 81 1.93 -8.71 3.55
C GLN A 81 2.23 -9.71 2.42
N GLY A 82 1.64 -9.52 1.24
CA GLY A 82 1.89 -10.40 0.09
C GLY A 82 3.33 -10.34 -0.41
N LEU A 83 3.98 -9.16 -0.32
CA LEU A 83 5.40 -9.03 -0.62
C LEU A 83 6.25 -9.73 0.44
N ALA A 84 5.94 -9.53 1.73
CA ALA A 84 6.66 -10.17 2.83
C ALA A 84 6.61 -11.69 2.72
N GLU A 85 5.43 -12.28 2.48
CA GLU A 85 5.26 -13.73 2.29
C GLU A 85 6.10 -14.28 1.12
N ARG A 86 6.19 -13.52 0.02
CA ARG A 86 6.97 -13.92 -1.16
C ARG A 86 8.47 -13.82 -0.93
N PHE A 87 8.94 -12.68 -0.41
CA PHE A 87 10.38 -12.43 -0.21
C PHE A 87 10.95 -13.14 1.01
N SER A 88 10.11 -13.57 1.96
CA SER A 88 10.55 -14.36 3.12
C SER A 88 10.43 -15.87 2.93
N ARG A 89 9.94 -16.37 1.78
CA ARG A 89 9.60 -17.79 1.57
C ARG A 89 10.77 -18.74 1.89
N ASP A 90 11.96 -18.43 1.39
CA ASP A 90 13.15 -19.27 1.54
C ASP A 90 14.09 -18.77 2.66
N ARG A 91 13.60 -17.86 3.51
CA ARG A 91 14.36 -17.33 4.64
C ARG A 91 14.09 -18.09 5.93
N PRO A 92 15.12 -18.27 6.79
CA PRO A 92 14.88 -18.65 8.17
C PRO A 92 14.06 -17.58 8.90
N ARG A 93 13.28 -18.01 9.89
CA ARG A 93 12.42 -17.11 10.67
C ARG A 93 13.25 -16.02 11.34
N PHE A 94 12.78 -14.77 11.30
CA PHE A 94 13.46 -13.66 11.96
C PHE A 94 13.56 -13.91 13.47
N THR A 95 14.76 -13.78 14.01
CA THR A 95 15.05 -13.97 15.43
C THR A 95 15.23 -12.66 16.19
N ASP A 96 15.53 -11.57 15.47
CA ASP A 96 15.75 -10.24 16.04
C ASP A 96 15.14 -9.14 15.16
N ASN A 97 14.81 -8.00 15.77
CA ASN A 97 14.28 -6.82 15.09
C ASN A 97 15.27 -6.28 14.06
N LEU A 98 16.58 -6.42 14.32
CA LEU A 98 17.61 -6.00 13.37
C LEU A 98 17.54 -6.78 12.05
N ASP A 99 17.16 -8.06 12.10
CA ASP A 99 17.03 -8.89 10.90
C ASP A 99 15.78 -8.52 10.08
N ALA A 100 14.69 -8.14 10.77
CA ALA A 100 13.51 -7.59 10.12
C ALA A 100 13.80 -6.23 9.44
N ILE A 101 14.59 -5.35 10.08
CA ILE A 101 14.99 -4.06 9.48
C ILE A 101 15.87 -4.31 8.25
N LYS A 102 16.87 -5.21 8.36
CA LYS A 102 17.71 -5.58 7.22
C LYS A 102 16.90 -6.15 6.05
N PHE A 103 15.87 -6.93 6.35
CA PHE A 103 14.94 -7.43 5.34
C PHE A 103 14.27 -6.31 4.58
N ILE A 104 13.61 -5.38 5.29
CA ILE A 104 12.88 -4.26 4.68
C ILE A 104 13.80 -3.36 3.85
N CYS A 105 15.03 -3.12 4.31
CA CYS A 105 15.93 -2.16 3.66
C CYS A 105 16.72 -2.74 2.48
N LYS A 106 16.80 -4.06 2.33
CA LYS A 106 17.73 -4.70 1.38
C LYS A 106 17.04 -5.59 0.35
N ASP A 107 16.05 -6.37 0.77
CA ASP A 107 15.39 -7.36 -0.07
C ASP A 107 14.11 -6.78 -0.70
#